data_AF-A0A950UWC6-F1
#
_entry.id   AF-A0A950UWC6-F1
#
_cell.length_a   1.000
_cell.length_b   1.000
_cell.length_c   1.000
_cell.angle_alpha   90.00
_cell.angle_beta   90.00
_cell.angle_gamma   90.00
#
_symmetry.space_group_name_H-M   'P 1'
#
loop_
_entity.id
_entity.type
_entity.pdbx_description
1 polymer ?
#
loop_
_entity_poly.entity_id
_entity_poly.type
_entity_poly.pdbx_seq_one_letter_code
_entity_poly.pdbx_strand_id
1 'polypeptide(L)'
;MTAAVALALAATVAASAYVPSVADLDAAARAVGNRRDIAQRIGESVFRTQWAAQVSQISANQLGRHLIVGIRVWGVKFHRPLTRDQFVSEVVALVARAFAAAPLAEEADLWASVPIGVAKGVVVSGDLAKPTSRTVFSVTAQRSENASSLRNRIASAGSGVFWDTGWADGAFQASP
;
A
#
# COMPACT_ATOMS: atom_id res chain seq x y z
N MET A 1 64.28 -4.25 -29.39
CA MET A 1 63.06 -3.51 -29.03
C MET A 1 61.93 -4.52 -28.86
N THR A 2 61.53 -4.80 -27.63
CA THR A 2 60.56 -5.84 -27.26
C THR A 2 59.18 -5.19 -27.20
N ALA A 3 58.27 -5.56 -28.10
CA ALA A 3 56.87 -5.15 -28.06
C ALA A 3 56.05 -6.24 -27.35
N ALA A 4 55.56 -5.94 -26.15
CA ALA A 4 54.55 -6.75 -25.48
C ALA A 4 53.19 -6.07 -25.71
N VAL A 5 52.35 -6.67 -26.55
CA VAL A 5 50.94 -6.27 -26.69
C VAL A 5 50.14 -7.11 -25.70
N ALA A 6 49.61 -6.43 -24.69
CA ALA A 6 48.74 -7.02 -23.67
C ALA A 6 47.42 -7.48 -24.29
N LEU A 7 47.06 -8.74 -24.02
CA LEU A 7 45.80 -9.36 -24.42
C LEU A 7 44.65 -8.76 -23.58
N ALA A 8 43.74 -8.03 -24.21
CA ALA A 8 42.53 -7.52 -23.57
C ALA A 8 41.52 -8.67 -23.43
N LEU A 9 41.38 -9.21 -22.22
CA LEU A 9 40.31 -10.14 -21.86
C LEU A 9 39.00 -9.35 -21.72
N ALA A 10 38.16 -9.41 -22.75
CA ALA A 10 36.78 -8.94 -22.66
C ALA A 10 36.00 -9.89 -21.74
N ALA A 11 35.82 -9.51 -20.47
CA ALA A 11 34.89 -10.17 -19.57
C ALA A 11 33.46 -9.88 -20.07
N THR A 12 32.90 -10.79 -20.86
CA THR A 12 31.47 -10.79 -21.17
C THR A 12 30.71 -11.13 -19.90
N VAL A 13 30.31 -10.11 -19.14
CA VAL A 13 29.31 -10.27 -18.08
C VAL A 13 28.02 -10.66 -18.78
N ALA A 14 27.64 -11.93 -18.69
CA ALA A 14 26.37 -12.41 -19.19
C ALA A 14 25.28 -11.61 -18.48
N ALA A 15 24.59 -10.73 -19.20
CA ALA A 15 23.44 -10.04 -18.67
C ALA A 15 22.37 -11.09 -18.36
N SER A 16 22.24 -11.45 -17.09
CA SER A 16 21.13 -12.27 -16.64
C SER A 16 19.85 -11.47 -16.85
N ALA A 17 18.96 -11.95 -17.70
CA ALA A 17 17.64 -11.37 -17.86
C ALA A 17 16.93 -11.43 -16.51
N TYR A 18 16.55 -10.28 -15.97
CA TYR A 18 15.77 -10.19 -14.75
C TYR A 18 14.38 -10.78 -15.01
N VAL A 19 14.01 -11.80 -14.23
CA VAL A 19 12.67 -12.40 -14.25
C VAL A 19 11.89 -11.81 -13.08
N PRO A 20 10.80 -11.05 -13.31
CA PRO A 20 10.02 -10.44 -12.24
C PRO A 20 9.40 -11.51 -11.33
N SER A 21 9.45 -11.27 -10.02
CA SER A 21 8.67 -12.06 -9.06
C SER A 21 7.20 -11.65 -9.10
N VAL A 22 6.31 -12.46 -8.49
CA VAL A 22 4.89 -12.09 -8.32
C VAL A 22 4.74 -10.77 -7.56
N ALA A 23 5.59 -10.52 -6.56
CA ALA A 23 5.59 -9.26 -5.82
C ALA A 23 5.94 -8.07 -6.71
N ASP A 24 6.85 -8.23 -7.67
CA ASP A 24 7.23 -7.18 -8.61
C ASP A 24 6.10 -6.90 -9.61
N LEU A 25 5.43 -7.96 -10.08
CA LEU A 25 4.25 -7.84 -10.94
C LEU A 25 3.09 -7.14 -10.21
N ASP A 26 2.81 -7.52 -8.96
CA ASP A 26 1.78 -6.89 -8.14
C ASP A 26 2.11 -5.41 -7.83
N ALA A 27 3.37 -5.11 -7.53
CA ALA A 27 3.84 -3.74 -7.31
C ALA A 27 3.61 -2.86 -8.54
N ALA A 28 3.98 -3.34 -9.74
CA ALA A 28 3.79 -2.62 -10.98
C ALA A 28 2.30 -2.46 -11.35
N ALA A 29 1.50 -3.51 -11.15
CA ALA A 29 0.08 -3.53 -11.52
C ALA A 29 -0.79 -2.66 -10.60
N ARG A 30 -0.44 -2.55 -9.31
CA ARG A 30 -1.23 -1.84 -8.30
C ARG A 30 -0.70 -0.43 -7.99
N ALA A 31 0.39 -0.01 -8.63
CA ALA A 31 0.95 1.34 -8.52
C ALA A 31 0.17 2.35 -9.37
N VAL A 32 -0.28 3.45 -8.76
CA VAL A 32 -1.00 4.55 -9.43
C VAL A 32 -0.51 5.93 -8.98
N GLY A 33 -1.04 6.98 -9.59
CA GLY A 33 -0.71 8.38 -9.28
C GLY A 33 0.35 8.99 -10.21
N ASN A 34 0.60 10.28 -10.06
CA ASN A 34 1.55 11.01 -10.94
C ASN A 34 3.03 10.74 -10.60
N ARG A 35 3.32 10.06 -9.48
CA ARG A 35 4.64 9.55 -9.09
C ARG A 35 4.65 8.03 -9.01
N ARG A 36 4.23 7.37 -10.09
CA ARG A 36 4.09 5.90 -10.17
C ARG A 36 5.38 5.14 -9.82
N ASP A 37 6.54 5.71 -10.13
CA ASP A 37 7.86 5.18 -9.74
C ASP A 37 7.99 5.00 -8.22
N ILE A 38 7.52 6.00 -7.45
CA ILE A 38 7.52 5.95 -5.99
C ILE A 38 6.50 4.92 -5.49
N ALA A 39 5.29 4.92 -6.07
CA ALA A 39 4.25 3.97 -5.70
C ALA A 39 4.69 2.51 -5.93
N GLN A 40 5.36 2.23 -7.05
CA GLN A 40 5.90 0.91 -7.35
C GLN A 40 6.97 0.48 -6.35
N ARG A 41 7.93 1.36 -6.03
CA ARG A 41 8.96 1.07 -5.01
C ARG A 41 8.36 0.79 -3.62
N ILE A 42 7.32 1.51 -3.23
CA ILE A 42 6.56 1.18 -2.00
C ILE A 42 5.93 -0.20 -2.14
N GLY A 43 5.32 -0.49 -3.29
CA GLY A 43 4.76 -1.81 -3.61
C GLY A 43 5.77 -2.95 -3.51
N GLU A 44 6.98 -2.78 -4.03
CA GLU A 44 8.04 -3.79 -3.95
C GLU A 44 8.39 -4.14 -2.49
N SER A 45 8.33 -3.16 -1.57
CA SER A 45 8.52 -3.39 -0.13
C SER A 45 7.29 -4.03 0.53
N VAL A 46 6.09 -3.64 0.11
CA VAL A 46 4.83 -4.09 0.69
C VAL A 46 4.47 -5.50 0.26
N PHE A 47 4.52 -5.82 -1.05
CA PHE A 47 4.08 -7.10 -1.61
C PHE A 47 5.03 -8.28 -1.37
N ARG A 48 6.23 -8.03 -0.81
CA ARG A 48 7.11 -9.09 -0.29
C ARG A 48 6.62 -9.71 1.02
N THR A 49 5.64 -9.08 1.67
CA THR A 49 5.01 -9.59 2.88
C THR A 49 3.61 -10.07 2.56
N GLN A 50 3.24 -11.24 3.08
CA GLN A 50 1.86 -11.69 3.07
C GLN A 50 1.10 -10.99 4.22
N TRP A 51 0.23 -10.05 3.85
CA TRP A 51 -0.67 -9.36 4.77
C TRP A 51 -1.97 -10.15 4.93
N ALA A 52 -2.63 -10.05 6.07
CA ALA A 52 -3.98 -10.59 6.20
C ALA A 52 -4.98 -9.68 5.48
N ALA A 53 -4.86 -8.36 5.62
CA ALA A 53 -5.60 -7.40 4.80
C ALA A 53 -4.95 -7.26 3.41
N GLN A 54 -5.69 -7.61 2.36
CA GLN A 54 -5.17 -7.54 1.00
C GLN A 54 -4.99 -6.07 0.57
N VAL A 55 -3.74 -5.67 0.30
CA VAL A 55 -3.41 -4.36 -0.30
C VAL A 55 -3.83 -4.36 -1.77
N SER A 56 -4.82 -3.54 -2.14
CA SER A 56 -5.38 -3.50 -3.49
C SER A 56 -4.75 -2.44 -4.38
N GLN A 57 -4.20 -1.37 -3.80
CA GLN A 57 -3.62 -0.26 -4.54
C GLN A 57 -2.58 0.48 -3.70
N ILE A 58 -1.55 1.00 -4.37
CA ILE A 58 -0.60 1.95 -3.80
C ILE A 58 -0.53 3.15 -4.72
N SER A 59 -0.67 4.35 -4.17
CA SER A 59 -0.58 5.61 -4.92
C SER A 59 0.52 6.50 -4.39
N ALA A 60 1.15 7.27 -5.27
CA ALA A 60 2.01 8.37 -4.87
C ALA A 60 1.71 9.57 -5.77
N ASN A 61 1.43 10.71 -5.14
CA ASN A 61 1.10 11.94 -5.84
C ASN A 61 1.96 13.08 -5.31
N GLN A 62 2.53 13.85 -6.22
CA GLN A 62 3.31 15.03 -5.91
C GLN A 62 2.68 16.28 -6.52
N LEU A 63 2.53 17.32 -5.69
CA LEU A 63 2.15 18.67 -6.10
C LEU A 63 3.17 19.67 -5.54
N GLY A 64 3.98 20.25 -6.42
CA GLY A 64 5.13 21.07 -6.02
C GLY A 64 6.12 20.24 -5.19
N ARG A 65 6.35 20.65 -3.93
CA ARG A 65 7.21 19.93 -2.99
C ARG A 65 6.48 18.85 -2.18
N HIS A 66 5.15 18.87 -2.17
CA HIS A 66 4.35 17.99 -1.32
C HIS A 66 4.19 16.62 -1.97
N LEU A 67 4.73 15.59 -1.33
CA LEU A 67 4.57 14.20 -1.72
C LEU A 67 3.68 13.47 -0.71
N ILE A 68 2.55 12.97 -1.19
CA ILE A 68 1.59 12.18 -0.41
C ILE A 68 1.55 10.77 -1.00
N VAL A 69 1.59 9.78 -0.12
CA VAL A 69 1.46 8.36 -0.50
C VAL A 69 0.15 7.81 0.04
N GLY A 70 -0.46 6.89 -0.70
CA GLY A 70 -1.73 6.30 -0.34
C GLY A 70 -1.67 4.77 -0.45
N ILE A 71 -2.27 4.08 0.50
CA ILE A 71 -2.38 2.62 0.53
C ILE A 71 -3.86 2.27 0.64
N ARG A 72 -4.36 1.46 -0.28
CA ARG A 72 -5.70 0.90 -0.18
C ARG A 72 -5.62 -0.57 0.17
N VAL A 73 -6.39 -0.97 1.18
CA VAL A 73 -6.62 -2.37 1.53
C VAL A 73 -8.08 -2.72 1.35
N TRP A 74 -8.38 -4.00 1.13
CA TRP A 74 -9.75 -4.48 1.21
C TRP A 74 -10.17 -4.61 2.67
N GLY A 75 -11.36 -4.08 3.00
CA GLY A 75 -12.05 -4.31 4.28
C GLY A 75 -12.85 -5.61 4.30
N VAL A 76 -12.70 -6.45 3.29
CA VAL A 76 -13.33 -7.77 3.15
C VAL A 76 -12.29 -8.75 2.64
N LYS A 77 -12.61 -10.06 2.66
CA LYS A 77 -11.77 -11.13 2.10
C LYS A 77 -10.35 -11.12 2.66
N PHE A 78 -10.21 -10.94 3.97
CA PHE A 78 -8.92 -11.12 4.62
C PHE A 78 -8.38 -12.53 4.32
N HIS A 79 -7.10 -12.63 4.03
CA HIS A 79 -6.45 -13.91 3.72
C HIS A 79 -6.46 -14.86 4.92
N ARG A 80 -6.66 -14.33 6.13
CA ARG A 80 -6.90 -15.06 7.38
C ARG A 80 -7.75 -14.21 8.32
N PRO A 81 -8.44 -14.81 9.30
CA PRO A 81 -9.10 -14.06 10.37
C PRO A 81 -8.11 -13.17 11.14
N LEU A 82 -8.60 -12.01 11.61
CA LEU A 82 -7.81 -10.99 12.32
C LEU A 82 -8.60 -10.45 13.51
N THR A 83 -7.91 -10.17 14.62
CA THR A 83 -8.44 -9.27 15.65
C THR A 83 -8.26 -7.81 15.23
N ARG A 84 -9.01 -6.90 15.87
CA ARG A 84 -8.86 -5.46 15.60
C ARG A 84 -7.44 -4.97 15.85
N ASP A 85 -6.80 -5.43 16.93
CA ASP A 85 -5.42 -5.05 17.27
C ASP A 85 -4.39 -5.56 16.24
N GLN A 86 -4.60 -6.76 15.69
CA GLN A 86 -3.78 -7.27 14.60
C GLN A 86 -3.94 -6.42 13.33
N PHE A 87 -5.17 -6.01 12.99
CA PHE A 87 -5.40 -5.10 11.88
C PHE A 87 -4.71 -3.75 12.08
N VAL A 88 -4.81 -3.14 13.28
CA VAL A 88 -4.08 -1.90 13.60
C VAL A 88 -2.57 -2.09 13.45
N SER A 89 -2.04 -3.24 13.87
CA SER A 89 -0.62 -3.58 13.70
C SER A 89 -0.21 -3.64 12.23
N GLU A 90 -1.04 -4.23 11.36
CA GLU A 90 -0.80 -4.27 9.92
C GLU A 90 -0.84 -2.86 9.32
N VAL A 91 -1.80 -2.01 9.70
CA VAL A 91 -1.90 -0.61 9.25
C VAL A 91 -0.63 0.16 9.60
N VAL A 92 -0.17 0.08 10.85
CA VAL A 92 1.06 0.76 11.30
C VAL A 92 2.29 0.25 10.54
N ALA A 93 2.40 -1.06 10.31
CA ALA A 93 3.51 -1.65 9.56
C ALA A 93 3.51 -1.22 8.09
N LEU A 94 2.33 -1.14 7.45
CA LEU A 94 2.18 -0.67 6.07
C LEU A 94 2.60 0.79 5.92
N VAL A 95 2.13 1.66 6.81
CA VAL A 95 2.53 3.09 6.86
C VAL A 95 4.04 3.24 7.04
N ALA A 96 4.62 2.49 8.00
CA ALA A 96 6.06 2.51 8.24
C ALA A 96 6.86 2.09 7.01
N ARG A 97 6.44 1.04 6.30
CA ARG A 97 7.07 0.59 5.05
C ARG A 97 6.96 1.62 3.94
N ALA A 98 5.83 2.30 3.82
CA ALA A 98 5.66 3.36 2.83
C ALA A 98 6.62 4.52 3.08
N PHE A 99 6.74 5.01 4.32
CA PHE A 99 7.71 6.07 4.63
C PHE A 99 9.17 5.63 4.50
N ALA A 100 9.48 4.35 4.78
CA ALA A 100 10.82 3.82 4.55
C ALA A 100 11.17 3.78 3.05
N ALA A 101 10.22 3.39 2.20
CA ALA A 101 10.39 3.33 0.74
C ALA A 101 10.27 4.69 0.03
N ALA A 102 9.62 5.66 0.66
CA ALA A 102 9.47 7.03 0.19
C ALA A 102 9.84 8.05 1.30
N PRO A 103 11.14 8.25 1.58
CA PRO A 103 11.58 9.08 2.71
C PRO A 103 11.17 10.56 2.64
N LEU A 104 10.88 11.05 1.42
CA LEU A 104 10.43 12.42 1.15
C LEU A 104 8.91 12.58 1.26
N ALA A 105 8.15 11.51 1.48
CA ALA A 105 6.71 11.63 1.68
C ALA A 105 6.43 12.33 3.01
N GLU A 106 5.57 13.33 2.98
CA GLU A 106 5.15 14.10 4.15
C GLU A 106 4.01 13.38 4.89
N GLU A 107 3.19 12.67 4.12
CA GLU A 107 1.95 12.06 4.58
C GLU A 107 1.74 10.69 3.91
N ALA A 108 1.21 9.75 4.69
CA ALA A 108 0.77 8.45 4.23
C ALA A 108 -0.69 8.22 4.63
N ASP A 109 -1.57 8.15 3.65
CA ASP A 109 -2.96 7.77 3.83
C ASP A 109 -3.14 6.27 3.70
N LEU A 110 -3.96 5.69 4.57
CA LEU A 110 -4.41 4.32 4.44
C LEU A 110 -5.92 4.24 4.52
N TRP A 111 -6.53 3.56 3.55
CA TRP A 111 -7.97 3.30 3.50
C TRP A 111 -8.26 1.81 3.43
N ALA A 112 -9.24 1.34 4.21
CA ALA A 112 -9.90 0.07 3.94
C ALA A 112 -11.24 0.33 3.24
N SER A 113 -11.51 -0.40 2.17
CA SER A 113 -12.76 -0.27 1.43
C SER A 113 -13.46 -1.62 1.26
N VAL A 114 -14.79 -1.58 1.30
CA VAL A 114 -15.64 -2.74 0.98
C VAL A 114 -16.41 -2.46 -0.30
N PRO A 115 -16.58 -3.43 -1.21
CA PRO A 115 -17.44 -3.27 -2.37
C PRO A 115 -18.87 -2.90 -1.95
N ILE A 116 -19.48 -1.95 -2.64
CA ILE A 116 -20.92 -1.73 -2.57
C ILE A 116 -21.56 -2.69 -3.58
N GLY A 117 -22.51 -3.50 -3.13
CA GLY A 117 -23.24 -4.40 -4.03
C GLY A 117 -23.96 -3.61 -5.11
N VAL A 118 -23.46 -3.68 -6.34
CA VAL A 118 -24.16 -3.17 -7.53
C VAL A 118 -24.95 -4.34 -8.11
N ALA A 119 -26.26 -4.21 -8.22
CA ALA A 119 -27.11 -5.25 -8.79
C ALA A 119 -26.68 -5.58 -10.24
N LYS A 120 -26.77 -6.86 -10.62
CA LYS A 120 -26.46 -7.33 -11.98
C LYS A 120 -27.31 -6.57 -13.01
N GLY A 121 -26.68 -6.08 -14.08
CA GLY A 121 -27.37 -5.37 -15.18
C GLY A 121 -27.49 -3.86 -14.99
N VAL A 122 -27.05 -3.30 -13.87
CA VAL A 122 -26.98 -1.85 -13.69
C VAL A 122 -25.78 -1.32 -14.50
N VAL A 123 -26.07 -0.59 -15.58
CA VAL A 123 -25.05 0.12 -16.35
C VAL A 123 -24.49 1.25 -15.49
N VAL A 124 -23.20 1.20 -15.23
CA VAL A 124 -22.47 2.27 -14.53
C VAL A 124 -21.60 2.97 -15.57
N SER A 125 -22.02 4.15 -16.03
CA SER A 125 -21.35 4.92 -17.10
C SER A 125 -21.29 6.40 -16.74
N GLY A 126 -20.12 7.03 -16.93
CA GLY A 126 -19.93 8.49 -16.85
C GLY A 126 -20.22 9.12 -15.49
N ASP A 127 -20.42 10.45 -15.48
CA ASP A 127 -20.61 11.33 -14.32
C ASP A 127 -21.70 10.91 -13.30
N LEU A 128 -22.50 9.88 -13.62
CA LEU A 128 -23.52 9.27 -12.75
C LEU A 128 -23.07 7.93 -12.11
N ALA A 129 -21.80 7.58 -12.23
CA ALA A 129 -21.27 6.35 -11.65
C ALA A 129 -21.48 6.32 -10.14
N LYS A 130 -22.32 5.40 -9.66
CA LYS A 130 -22.44 5.12 -8.23
C LYS A 130 -21.10 4.57 -7.72
N PRO A 131 -20.64 4.96 -6.52
CA PRO A 131 -19.43 4.40 -5.94
C PRO A 131 -19.53 2.87 -5.90
N THR A 132 -18.54 2.18 -6.46
CA THR A 132 -18.46 0.71 -6.45
C THR A 132 -17.89 0.16 -5.14
N SER A 133 -17.40 1.05 -4.28
CA SER A 133 -16.91 0.72 -2.94
C SER A 133 -17.16 1.87 -1.97
N ARG A 134 -17.24 1.55 -0.68
CA ARG A 134 -17.29 2.51 0.43
C ARG A 134 -16.05 2.34 1.32
N THR A 135 -15.56 3.44 1.86
CA THR A 135 -14.51 3.43 2.89
C THR A 135 -15.14 3.02 4.22
N VAL A 136 -14.52 2.06 4.91
CA VAL A 136 -14.95 1.58 6.24
C VAL A 136 -13.90 1.82 7.31
N PHE A 137 -12.68 2.14 6.90
CA PHE A 137 -11.62 2.61 7.77
C PHE A 137 -10.74 3.59 6.99
N SER A 138 -10.30 4.66 7.64
CA SER A 138 -9.21 5.46 7.10
C SER A 138 -8.35 6.05 8.21
N VAL A 139 -7.07 6.21 7.92
CA VAL A 139 -6.15 6.98 8.74
C VAL A 139 -5.17 7.72 7.86
N THR A 140 -4.89 8.97 8.23
CA THR A 140 -3.80 9.75 7.67
C THR A 140 -2.67 9.79 8.71
N ALA A 141 -1.47 9.38 8.32
CA ALA A 141 -0.27 9.41 9.16
C ALA A 141 0.71 10.45 8.64
N GLN A 142 1.24 11.28 9.54
CA GLN A 142 2.25 12.27 9.20
C GLN A 142 3.65 11.65 9.34
N ARG A 143 4.62 12.10 8.53
CA ARG A 143 6.00 11.59 8.57
C ARG A 143 6.66 11.73 9.95
N SER A 144 6.31 12.79 10.67
CA SER A 144 6.80 13.09 12.02
C SER A 144 6.15 12.23 13.11
N GLU A 145 5.08 11.51 12.80
CA GLU A 145 4.39 10.64 13.75
C GLU A 145 5.13 9.31 13.92
N ASN A 146 5.42 8.94 15.17
CA ASN A 146 6.02 7.63 15.45
C ASN A 146 4.97 6.52 15.49
N ALA A 147 5.42 5.27 15.31
CA ALA A 147 4.56 4.09 15.22
C ALA A 147 3.65 3.89 16.46
N SER A 148 4.16 4.15 17.66
CA SER A 148 3.40 4.00 18.91
C SER A 148 2.29 5.04 19.03
N SER A 149 2.58 6.30 18.67
CA SER A 149 1.59 7.38 18.60
C SER A 149 0.48 7.06 17.60
N LEU A 150 0.85 6.63 16.39
CA LEU A 150 -0.09 6.23 15.36
C LEU A 150 -0.97 5.07 15.83
N ARG A 151 -0.37 4.03 16.43
CA ARG A 151 -1.11 2.89 16.97
C ARG A 151 -2.15 3.33 18.00
N ASN A 152 -1.75 4.14 18.97
CA ASN A 152 -2.62 4.62 20.03
C ASN A 152 -3.78 5.46 19.46
N ARG A 153 -3.49 6.32 18.47
CA ARG A 153 -4.50 7.15 17.80
C ARG A 153 -5.50 6.33 17.01
N ILE A 154 -5.05 5.30 16.29
CA ILE A 154 -5.94 4.38 15.57
C ILE A 154 -6.83 3.61 16.56
N ALA A 155 -6.24 3.10 17.64
CA ALA A 155 -6.94 2.31 18.65
C ALA A 155 -8.00 3.12 19.41
N SER A 156 -7.72 4.39 19.71
CA SER A 156 -8.67 5.29 20.37
C SER A 156 -9.66 5.99 19.43
N ALA A 157 -9.59 5.71 18.12
CA ALA A 157 -10.35 6.43 17.10
C ALA A 157 -10.18 7.97 17.21
N GLY A 158 -8.94 8.42 17.42
CA GLY A 158 -8.60 9.83 17.56
C GLY A 158 -8.72 10.64 16.26
N SER A 159 -8.27 11.91 16.30
CA SER A 159 -8.32 12.82 15.14
C SER A 159 -7.67 12.21 13.89
N GLY A 160 -8.31 12.40 12.73
CA GLY A 160 -7.83 11.87 11.46
C GLY A 160 -7.93 10.34 11.32
N VAL A 161 -8.72 9.68 12.17
CA VAL A 161 -9.05 8.25 12.08
C VAL A 161 -10.56 8.11 11.91
N PHE A 162 -10.97 7.33 10.93
CA PHE A 162 -12.37 6.97 10.71
C PHE A 162 -12.54 5.46 10.86
N TRP A 163 -13.61 5.07 11.54
CA TRP A 163 -14.10 3.70 11.67
C TRP A 163 -15.59 3.65 11.38
N ASP A 164 -16.01 2.83 10.41
CA ASP A 164 -17.41 2.44 10.25
C ASP A 164 -17.75 1.40 11.33
N THR A 165 -18.61 1.77 12.28
CA THR A 165 -18.91 0.93 13.46
C THR A 165 -19.53 -0.41 13.05
N GLY A 166 -20.52 -0.39 12.15
CA GLY A 166 -21.17 -1.62 11.67
C GLY A 166 -20.22 -2.59 10.98
N TRP A 167 -19.21 -2.08 10.26
CA TRP A 167 -18.13 -2.92 9.75
C TRP A 167 -17.19 -3.39 10.86
N ALA A 168 -16.74 -2.50 11.74
CA ALA A 168 -15.78 -2.83 12.80
C ALA A 168 -16.29 -3.91 13.76
N ASP A 169 -17.60 -3.94 14.03
CA ASP A 169 -18.24 -4.92 14.91
C ASP A 169 -18.27 -6.34 14.32
N GLY A 170 -18.23 -6.47 12.99
CA GLY A 170 -18.32 -7.76 12.29
C GLY A 170 -17.06 -8.19 11.53
N ALA A 171 -16.11 -7.28 11.29
CA ALA A 171 -14.94 -7.56 10.47
C ALA A 171 -13.85 -8.35 11.21
N PHE A 172 -13.82 -8.26 12.55
CA PHE A 172 -12.74 -8.80 13.36
C PHE A 172 -13.21 -9.94 14.25
N GLN A 173 -12.29 -10.85 14.56
CA GLN A 173 -12.47 -11.78 15.66
C GLN A 173 -12.45 -11.03 16.99
N ALA A 174 -13.18 -11.56 17.98
CA ALA A 174 -13.03 -11.13 19.36
C ALA A 174 -11.56 -11.28 19.79
N SER A 175 -11.05 -10.29 20.51
CA SER A 175 -9.75 -10.43 21.16
C SER A 175 -9.84 -11.57 22.19
N PRO A 176 -8.84 -12.47 22.26
CA PRO A 176 -8.77 -13.48 23.30
C PRO A 176 -8.65 -12.88 24.70
#